data_AF-A0A7S4EAL6-F1
#
_entry.id   AF-A0A7S4EAL6-F1
#
_cell.length_a   1.000
_cell.length_b   1.000
_cell.length_c   1.000
_cell.angle_alpha   90.00
_cell.angle_beta   90.00
_cell.angle_gamma   90.00
#
_symmetry.space_group_name_H-M   'P 1'
#
loop_
_entity.id
_entity.type
_entity.pdbx_description
1 polymer ?
#
loop_
_entity_poly.entity_id
_entity_poly.type
_entity_poly.pdbx_seq_one_letter_code
_entity_poly.pdbx_strand_id
1 'polypeptide(L)'
;TAVASFNEDISAWDVSAVRYIDWMLSSVTAFNQDLSGWTFDSVTKMDGMLFEASAFDQDLGWCVDDAVSLGSVCEKTLAAGTAVGAAARTACGVKQADGACAPSPRPTLTPAPTATPAPTVPLDDTSIRTAVAAWFSDRAAAEATYGH
;
A
#
# COMPACT_ATOMS: atom_id res chain seq x y z
N THR A 1 -3.24 15.15 -14.71
CA THR A 1 -3.07 13.79 -15.27
C THR A 1 -1.81 13.08 -14.81
N ALA A 2 -0.92 13.69 -13.99
CA ALA A 2 0.28 13.04 -13.46
C ALA A 2 0.02 11.92 -12.43
N VAL A 3 -1.14 11.93 -11.76
CA VAL A 3 -1.50 10.95 -10.71
C VAL A 3 -1.61 9.54 -11.27
N ALA A 4 -2.11 9.38 -12.50
CA ALA A 4 -2.33 8.07 -13.13
C ALA A 4 -1.03 7.31 -13.46
N SER A 5 0.11 8.02 -13.56
CA SER A 5 1.41 7.47 -13.99
C SER A 5 2.38 7.16 -12.85
N PHE A 6 2.01 7.41 -11.59
CA PHE A 6 2.88 7.13 -10.45
C PHE A 6 3.05 5.62 -10.26
N ASN A 7 4.31 5.17 -10.22
CA ASN A 7 4.68 3.76 -10.05
C ASN A 7 6.06 3.64 -9.39
N GLU A 8 6.35 4.52 -8.42
CA GLU A 8 7.63 4.53 -7.70
C GLU A 8 7.60 3.50 -6.57
N ASP A 9 8.75 2.87 -6.33
CA ASP A 9 8.92 1.93 -5.21
C ASP A 9 8.73 2.70 -3.90
N ILE A 10 7.80 2.22 -3.08
CA ILE A 10 7.50 2.74 -1.75
C ILE A 10 7.46 1.60 -0.73
N SER A 11 8.01 0.44 -1.10
CA SER A 11 8.02 -0.78 -0.28
C SER A 11 8.73 -0.58 1.06
N ALA A 12 9.64 0.40 1.14
CA ALA A 12 10.41 0.72 2.33
C ALA A 12 9.72 1.70 3.29
N TRP A 13 8.56 2.26 2.93
CA TRP A 13 7.84 3.20 3.79
C TRP A 13 7.35 2.51 5.08
N ASP A 14 7.78 3.03 6.24
CA ASP A 14 7.22 2.60 7.53
C ASP A 14 5.88 3.29 7.77
N VAL A 15 4.79 2.55 7.51
CA VAL A 15 3.41 3.02 7.68
C VAL A 15 2.79 2.59 9.01
N SER A 16 3.59 2.11 9.99
CA SER A 16 3.05 1.55 11.25
C SER A 16 2.30 2.57 12.11
N ALA A 17 2.52 3.87 11.88
CA ALA A 17 1.84 4.97 12.59
C ALA A 17 0.64 5.57 11.80
N VAL A 18 0.35 5.07 10.60
CA VAL A 18 -0.82 5.50 9.81
C VAL A 18 -2.08 4.86 10.37
N ARG A 19 -3.16 5.64 10.45
CA ARG A 19 -4.49 5.18 10.90
C ARG A 19 -5.49 5.06 9.77
N TYR A 20 -5.33 5.89 8.74
CA TYR A 20 -6.22 6.00 7.57
C TYR A 20 -5.42 5.93 6.28
N ILE A 21 -5.57 4.84 5.54
CA ILE A 21 -4.93 4.63 4.23
C ILE A 21 -5.97 4.44 3.10
N ASP A 22 -7.22 4.74 3.41
CA ASP A 22 -8.34 4.71 2.47
C ASP A 22 -8.07 5.64 1.27
N TRP A 23 -8.40 5.14 0.08
CA TRP A 23 -8.31 5.83 -1.21
C TRP A 23 -6.92 6.37 -1.60
N MET A 24 -5.85 6.00 -0.88
CA MET A 24 -4.54 6.64 -1.03
C MET A 24 -3.93 6.49 -2.44
N LEU A 25 -4.07 5.32 -3.07
CA LEU A 25 -3.61 5.02 -4.41
C LEU A 25 -4.77 4.76 -5.38
N SER A 26 -5.95 5.30 -5.06
CA SER A 26 -7.13 5.20 -5.92
C SER A 26 -6.88 5.87 -7.28
N SER A 27 -7.26 5.17 -8.35
CA SER A 27 -7.15 5.59 -9.74
C SER A 27 -5.70 5.89 -10.20
N VAL A 28 -4.70 5.42 -9.45
CA VAL A 28 -3.29 5.43 -9.86
C VAL A 28 -3.06 4.24 -10.81
N THR A 29 -3.56 4.38 -12.04
CA THR A 29 -3.72 3.26 -12.99
C THR A 29 -2.44 2.52 -13.34
N ALA A 30 -1.27 3.18 -13.23
CA ALA A 30 0.04 2.61 -13.54
C ALA A 30 0.76 1.97 -12.35
N PHE A 31 0.23 2.09 -11.12
CA PHE A 31 0.89 1.59 -9.93
C PHE A 31 0.88 0.06 -9.89
N ASN A 32 2.04 -0.54 -9.69
CA ASN A 32 2.24 -1.99 -9.62
C ASN A 32 3.52 -2.35 -8.82
N GLN A 33 3.74 -1.67 -7.68
CA GLN A 33 4.85 -1.98 -6.79
C GLN A 33 4.43 -2.95 -5.70
N ASP A 34 5.38 -3.78 -5.25
CA ASP A 34 5.16 -4.74 -4.17
C ASP A 34 5.08 -4.01 -2.82
N LEU A 35 3.92 -4.11 -2.16
CA LEU A 35 3.67 -3.55 -0.83
C LEU A 35 3.45 -4.65 0.21
N SER A 36 3.75 -5.91 -0.10
CA SER A 36 3.56 -7.06 0.81
C SER A 36 4.30 -6.90 2.14
N GLY A 37 5.37 -6.10 2.14
CA GLY A 37 6.13 -5.73 3.33
C GLY A 37 5.39 -4.81 4.31
N TRP A 38 4.37 -4.05 3.91
CA TRP A 38 3.75 -3.07 4.81
C TRP A 38 3.03 -3.70 6.01
N THR A 39 3.09 -3.01 7.15
CA THR A 39 2.43 -3.42 8.41
C THR A 39 1.38 -2.40 8.85
N PHE A 40 0.23 -2.90 9.30
CA PHE A 40 -0.98 -2.10 9.54
C PHE A 40 -1.33 -1.98 11.03
N ASP A 41 -0.32 -1.86 11.90
CA ASP A 41 -0.47 -1.92 13.36
C ASP A 41 -1.47 -0.90 13.94
N SER A 42 -1.58 0.27 13.29
CA SER A 42 -2.44 1.38 13.73
C SER A 42 -3.66 1.62 12.83
N VAL A 43 -3.77 0.91 11.71
CA VAL A 43 -4.75 1.22 10.67
C VAL A 43 -6.15 0.78 11.09
N THR A 44 -7.12 1.62 10.77
CA THR A 44 -8.55 1.35 11.02
C THR A 44 -9.42 1.45 9.77
N LYS A 45 -8.92 2.08 8.70
CA LYS A 45 -9.62 2.20 7.41
C LYS A 45 -8.68 2.01 6.23
N MET A 46 -9.08 1.15 5.30
CA MET A 46 -8.35 0.83 4.07
C MET A 46 -9.24 0.85 2.82
N ASP A 47 -10.47 1.37 2.95
CA ASP A 47 -11.45 1.33 1.87
C ASP A 47 -10.89 1.97 0.58
N GLY A 48 -11.01 1.27 -0.54
CA GLY A 48 -10.62 1.76 -1.86
C GLY A 48 -9.14 2.10 -2.03
N MET A 49 -8.24 1.62 -1.16
CA MET A 49 -6.81 1.97 -1.18
C MET A 49 -6.17 1.85 -2.57
N LEU A 50 -6.48 0.80 -3.34
CA LEU A 50 -6.01 0.52 -4.70
C LEU A 50 -7.18 0.46 -5.70
N PHE A 51 -8.31 1.11 -5.40
CA PHE A 51 -9.46 1.15 -6.30
C PHE A 51 -9.04 1.69 -7.67
N GLU A 52 -9.36 0.99 -8.76
CA GLU A 52 -8.96 1.40 -10.13
C GLU A 52 -7.45 1.54 -10.38
N ALA A 53 -6.58 0.96 -9.53
CA ALA A 53 -5.17 0.77 -9.85
C ALA A 53 -5.03 -0.38 -10.88
N SER A 54 -5.42 -0.11 -12.12
CA SER A 54 -5.65 -1.13 -13.16
C SER A 54 -4.42 -1.97 -13.52
N ALA A 55 -3.21 -1.46 -13.31
CA ALA A 55 -1.97 -2.20 -13.56
C ALA A 55 -1.53 -3.07 -12.36
N PHE A 56 -2.19 -2.94 -11.20
CA PHE A 56 -1.77 -3.60 -9.97
C PHE A 56 -2.07 -5.10 -10.02
N ASP A 57 -1.01 -5.90 -9.91
CA ASP A 57 -1.02 -7.37 -10.05
C ASP A 57 -0.22 -8.09 -8.96
N GLN A 58 0.02 -7.42 -7.83
CA GLN A 58 0.78 -8.01 -6.72
C GLN A 58 -0.15 -8.75 -5.75
N ASP A 59 0.33 -9.88 -5.23
CA ASP A 59 -0.26 -10.51 -4.04
C ASP A 59 0.35 -9.87 -2.81
N LEU A 60 -0.46 -9.08 -2.10
CA LEU A 60 -0.04 -8.36 -0.91
C LEU A 60 0.06 -9.27 0.31
N GLY A 61 -0.67 -10.38 0.33
CA GLY A 61 -0.75 -11.28 1.48
C GLY A 61 -1.18 -10.62 2.81
N TRP A 62 -1.65 -9.37 2.78
CA TRP A 62 -1.91 -8.58 3.98
C TRP A 62 -2.96 -9.23 4.85
N CYS A 63 -2.65 -9.27 6.14
CA CYS A 63 -3.58 -9.66 7.18
C CYS A 63 -3.88 -8.44 8.05
N VAL A 64 -5.15 -8.09 8.17
CA VAL A 64 -5.58 -6.96 9.02
C VAL A 64 -6.65 -7.39 10.01
N ASP A 65 -6.78 -6.67 11.12
CA ASP A 65 -7.78 -6.95 12.15
C ASP A 65 -9.21 -6.86 11.59
N ASP A 66 -10.13 -7.65 12.16
CA ASP A 66 -11.56 -7.64 11.78
C ASP A 66 -12.22 -6.26 11.95
N ALA A 67 -11.68 -5.40 12.82
CA ALA A 67 -12.14 -4.04 13.01
C ALA A 67 -11.74 -3.09 11.86
N VAL A 68 -10.84 -3.50 10.95
CA VAL A 68 -10.41 -2.69 9.82
C VAL A 68 -11.42 -2.77 8.68
N SER A 69 -11.84 -1.60 8.18
CA SER A 69 -12.72 -1.54 7.00
C SER A 69 -11.95 -1.82 5.72
N LEU A 70 -12.37 -2.84 4.95
CA LEU A 70 -11.73 -3.33 3.72
C LEU A 70 -12.61 -3.17 2.45
N GLY A 71 -13.54 -2.21 2.42
CA GLY A 71 -14.42 -2.01 1.26
C GLY A 71 -13.63 -1.72 -0.01
N SER A 72 -13.81 -2.53 -1.06
CA SER A 72 -13.27 -2.25 -2.40
C SER A 72 -11.75 -2.02 -2.50
N VAL A 73 -10.94 -2.55 -1.57
CA VAL A 73 -9.48 -2.28 -1.46
C VAL A 73 -8.76 -2.44 -2.80
N CYS A 74 -9.02 -3.53 -3.53
CA CYS A 74 -8.41 -3.84 -4.82
C CYS A 74 -9.45 -4.02 -5.94
N GLU A 75 -10.61 -3.39 -5.82
CA GLU A 75 -11.62 -3.45 -6.87
C GLU A 75 -11.08 -2.78 -8.16
N LYS A 76 -11.35 -3.40 -9.32
CA LYS A 76 -10.88 -2.94 -10.64
C LYS A 76 -9.34 -2.89 -10.80
N THR A 77 -8.61 -3.69 -10.04
CA THR A 77 -7.17 -3.98 -10.27
C THR A 77 -7.00 -5.15 -11.25
N LEU A 78 -5.80 -5.36 -11.80
CA LEU A 78 -5.52 -6.54 -12.64
C LEU A 78 -5.64 -7.83 -11.82
N ALA A 79 -5.20 -7.78 -10.56
CA ALA A 79 -5.37 -8.86 -9.58
C ALA A 79 -6.85 -9.26 -9.37
N ALA A 80 -7.82 -8.38 -9.69
CA ALA A 80 -9.25 -8.71 -9.56
C ALA A 80 -9.76 -9.69 -10.62
N GLY A 81 -9.01 -9.91 -11.70
CA GLY A 81 -9.32 -10.88 -12.75
C GLY A 81 -8.87 -12.31 -12.46
N THR A 82 -8.04 -12.56 -11.43
CA THR A 82 -7.41 -13.87 -11.17
C THR A 82 -8.08 -14.68 -10.05
N ALA A 83 -8.99 -14.08 -9.28
CA ALA A 83 -9.66 -14.74 -8.16
C ALA A 83 -10.79 -15.69 -8.61
N VAL A 84 -10.43 -16.90 -9.05
CA VAL A 84 -11.36 -18.02 -9.21
C VAL A 84 -11.20 -18.99 -8.02
N GLY A 85 -11.99 -18.75 -6.97
CA GLY A 85 -12.29 -19.76 -5.94
C GLY A 85 -11.52 -19.66 -4.61
N ALA A 86 -12.31 -19.81 -3.54
CA ALA A 86 -11.98 -20.00 -2.12
C ALA A 86 -11.76 -18.75 -1.23
N ALA A 87 -12.80 -18.51 -0.41
CA ALA A 87 -12.82 -17.82 0.89
C ALA A 87 -12.19 -16.42 1.00
N ALA A 88 -13.03 -15.39 0.98
CA ALA A 88 -12.83 -14.05 1.57
C ALA A 88 -11.47 -13.33 1.31
N ARG A 89 -10.78 -13.64 0.21
CA ARG A 89 -9.61 -12.88 -0.24
C ARG A 89 -10.08 -11.80 -1.20
N THR A 90 -9.59 -10.59 -1.00
CA THR A 90 -9.63 -9.61 -2.09
C THR A 90 -8.76 -10.11 -3.23
N ALA A 91 -9.05 -9.62 -4.43
CA ALA A 91 -8.24 -9.72 -5.65
C ALA A 91 -6.71 -9.78 -5.44
N CYS A 92 -6.19 -8.97 -4.54
CA CYS A 92 -4.78 -8.77 -4.24
C CYS A 92 -4.31 -9.49 -2.96
N GLY A 93 -5.04 -10.50 -2.48
CA GLY A 93 -4.62 -11.34 -1.36
C GLY A 93 -4.84 -10.77 0.05
N VAL A 94 -5.43 -9.58 0.18
CA VAL A 94 -5.81 -9.00 1.49
C VAL A 94 -6.93 -9.81 2.12
N LYS A 95 -6.77 -10.15 3.41
CA LYS A 95 -7.70 -10.94 4.23
C LYS A 95 -7.89 -10.32 5.61
N GLN A 96 -9.07 -10.52 6.20
CA GLN A 96 -9.33 -10.18 7.61
C GLN A 96 -8.84 -11.29 8.54
N ALA A 97 -8.44 -10.90 9.75
CA ALA A 97 -7.90 -11.78 10.78
C ALA A 97 -9.02 -12.54 11.50
N ASP A 98 -9.62 -13.52 10.82
CA ASP A 98 -10.58 -14.48 11.38
C ASP A 98 -9.95 -15.54 12.30
N GLY A 99 -8.77 -15.26 12.86
CA GLY A 99 -7.95 -16.18 13.65
C GLY A 99 -7.06 -17.14 12.83
N ALA A 100 -7.10 -17.11 11.49
CA ALA A 100 -6.31 -18.01 10.64
C ALA A 100 -4.99 -17.43 10.11
N CYS A 101 -4.65 -16.18 10.44
CA CYS A 101 -3.58 -15.46 9.75
C CYS A 101 -2.64 -14.74 10.72
N ALA A 102 -1.34 -14.97 10.55
CA ALA A 102 -0.30 -14.20 11.23
C ALA A 102 -0.16 -12.81 10.58
N PRO A 103 0.09 -11.74 11.36
CA PRO A 103 0.38 -10.42 10.80
C PRO A 103 1.56 -10.53 9.84
N SER A 104 1.54 -9.74 8.75
CA SER A 104 2.64 -9.69 7.80
C SER A 104 3.94 -9.43 8.57
N PRO A 105 5.02 -10.22 8.35
CA PRO A 105 6.29 -9.94 8.99
C PRO A 105 6.70 -8.52 8.59
N ARG A 106 7.05 -7.69 9.60
CA ARG A 106 7.56 -6.33 9.39
C ARG A 106 8.62 -6.39 8.29
N PRO A 107 8.60 -5.48 7.30
CA PRO A 107 9.57 -5.54 6.24
C PRO A 107 10.92 -5.39 6.93
N THR A 108 11.74 -6.44 6.84
CA THR A 108 13.12 -6.32 7.29
C THR A 108 13.70 -5.19 6.46
N LEU A 109 14.23 -4.16 7.12
CA LEU A 109 15.00 -3.07 6.51
C LEU A 109 16.31 -3.60 5.91
N THR A 110 16.23 -4.64 5.10
CA THR A 110 17.34 -5.17 4.32
C THR A 110 17.56 -4.13 3.24
N PRO A 111 18.67 -3.38 3.26
CA PRO A 111 18.90 -2.37 2.25
C PRO A 111 19.06 -3.11 0.92
N ALA A 112 18.09 -2.94 0.01
CA ALA A 112 18.34 -3.20 -1.38
C ALA A 112 19.56 -2.36 -1.78
N PRO A 113 20.56 -2.91 -2.50
CA PRO A 113 21.85 -2.27 -2.74
C PRO A 113 21.80 -0.96 -3.55
N THR A 114 20.60 -0.47 -3.89
CA THR A 114 20.36 0.74 -4.68
C THR A 114 19.26 1.65 -4.09
N ALA A 115 18.64 1.31 -2.95
CA ALA A 115 17.53 2.10 -2.41
C ALA A 115 18.04 3.33 -1.65
N THR A 116 17.60 4.52 -2.09
CA THR A 116 17.65 5.77 -1.32
C THR A 116 16.99 5.54 0.05
N PRO A 117 17.50 6.11 1.16
CA PRO A 117 16.96 5.80 2.48
C PRO A 117 15.49 6.19 2.61
N ALA A 118 14.68 5.25 3.11
CA ALA A 118 13.31 5.45 3.54
C ALA A 118 13.17 6.63 4.54
N PRO A 119 11.96 7.17 4.76
CA PRO A 119 11.74 8.17 5.78
C PRO A 119 12.25 7.66 7.13
N THR A 120 13.09 8.44 7.81
CA THR A 120 13.67 8.05 9.11
C THR A 120 12.67 8.09 10.26
N VAL A 121 11.48 8.66 10.01
CA VAL A 121 10.35 8.73 10.93
C VAL A 121 9.19 7.97 10.28
N PRO A 122 8.50 7.08 11.03
CA PRO A 122 7.29 6.43 10.53
C PRO A 122 6.29 7.46 10.02
N LEU A 123 5.69 7.17 8.87
CA LEU A 123 4.65 8.02 8.31
C LEU A 123 3.39 7.90 9.18
N ASP A 124 2.77 9.05 9.41
CA ASP A 124 1.46 9.21 9.99
C ASP A 124 0.44 9.61 8.91
N ASP A 125 -0.82 9.77 9.31
CA ASP A 125 -1.91 10.16 8.41
C ASP A 125 -1.62 11.44 7.59
N THR A 126 -0.86 12.39 8.12
CA THR A 126 -0.59 13.67 7.46
C THR A 126 0.59 13.53 6.50
N SER A 127 1.67 12.92 6.97
CA SER A 127 2.92 12.76 6.25
C SER A 127 2.80 11.77 5.10
N ILE A 128 2.01 10.69 5.23
CA ILE A 128 1.80 9.77 4.09
C ILE A 128 1.05 10.44 2.93
N ARG A 129 0.01 11.23 3.23
CA ARG A 129 -0.71 11.99 2.21
C ARG A 129 0.16 13.07 1.58
N THR A 130 1.00 13.72 2.39
CA THR A 130 1.95 14.72 1.90
C THR A 130 3.04 14.07 1.06
N ALA A 131 3.53 12.89 1.42
CA ALA A 131 4.53 12.14 0.66
C ALA A 131 4.00 11.79 -0.74
N VAL A 132 2.82 11.17 -0.80
CA VAL A 132 2.14 10.84 -2.07
C VAL A 132 1.89 12.10 -2.90
N ALA A 133 1.40 13.19 -2.28
CA ALA A 133 1.18 14.47 -2.98
C ALA A 133 2.49 15.12 -3.48
N ALA A 134 3.58 15.00 -2.72
CA ALA A 134 4.89 15.52 -3.08
C ALA A 134 5.43 14.79 -4.31
N TRP A 135 5.28 13.47 -4.39
CA TRP A 135 5.68 12.69 -5.58
C TRP A 135 4.97 13.14 -6.87
N PHE A 136 3.74 13.63 -6.76
CA PHE A 136 3.02 14.22 -7.89
C PHE A 136 3.43 15.66 -8.25
N SER A 137 4.02 16.38 -7.30
CA SER A 137 4.31 17.82 -7.43
C SER A 137 5.77 18.07 -7.78
N ASP A 138 6.69 17.42 -7.08
CA ASP A 138 8.14 17.48 -7.26
C ASP A 138 8.75 16.14 -6.85
N ARG A 139 8.98 15.29 -7.85
CA ARG A 139 9.59 13.97 -7.71
C ARG A 139 10.92 14.02 -6.94
N ALA A 140 11.79 14.99 -7.27
CA ALA A 140 13.12 15.06 -6.70
C ALA A 140 13.08 15.47 -5.22
N ALA A 141 12.20 16.42 -4.87
CA ALA A 141 11.99 16.81 -3.48
C ALA A 141 11.32 15.69 -2.67
N ALA A 142 10.37 14.97 -3.28
CA ALA A 142 9.73 13.83 -2.65
C ALA A 142 10.72 12.70 -2.38
N GLU A 143 11.60 12.38 -3.33
CA GLU A 143 12.68 11.41 -3.15
C GLU A 143 13.63 11.81 -2.01
N ALA A 144 14.03 13.08 -1.96
CA ALA A 144 14.93 13.58 -0.92
C ALA A 144 14.32 13.53 0.49
N THR A 145 12.99 13.62 0.60
CA THR A 145 12.28 13.73 1.88
C THR A 145 11.70 12.39 2.34
N TYR A 146 11.18 11.60 1.40
CA TYR A 146 10.39 10.41 1.66
C TYR A 146 11.02 9.13 1.08
N GLY A 147 12.12 9.21 0.34
CA GLY A 147 12.82 8.04 -0.19
C GLY A 147 12.00 7.19 -1.17
N HIS A 148 12.56 6.04 -1.53
CA HIS A 148 11.93 4.95 -2.28
C HIS A 148 11.89 3.70 -1.39
#